data_AF-A0A1E7I8T9-F1
#
_entry.id   AF-A0A1E7I8T9-F1
#
_cell.length_a   1.000
_cell.length_b   1.000
_cell.length_c   1.000
_cell.angle_alpha   90.00
_cell.angle_beta   90.00
_cell.angle_gamma   90.00
#
_symmetry.space_group_name_H-M   'P 1'
#
loop_
_entity.id
_entity.type
_entity.pdbx_description
1 polymer ?
#
loop_
_entity_poly.entity_id
_entity_poly.type
_entity_poly.pdbx_seq_one_letter_code
_entity_poly.pdbx_strand_id
1 'polypeptide(L)' 'MGAAGGIEAVLTLLALNNGETFGTIGCRTPDSNHGVAVLAENEQTALIGRTGMSESLAFGGGNAALILEGSGL' A
#
# COMPACT_ATOMS: atom_id res chain seq x y z
N MET A 1 15.81 -2.27 4.25
CA MET A 1 15.75 -1.33 5.41
C MET A 1 16.95 -0.39 5.28
N GLY A 2 16.86 0.94 5.16
CA GLY A 2 15.75 1.87 5.47
C GLY A 2 15.14 2.65 4.29
N ALA A 3 15.48 2.36 3.03
CA ALA A 3 14.82 3.02 1.88
C ALA A 3 13.39 2.50 1.59
N ALA A 4 12.99 1.35 2.15
CA ALA A 4 11.71 0.68 1.87
C ALA A 4 10.51 1.60 2.10
N GLY A 5 10.41 2.22 3.29
CA GLY A 5 9.28 3.11 3.60
C GLY A 5 9.18 4.31 2.67
N GLY A 6 10.30 4.84 2.16
CA GLY A 6 10.28 5.91 1.16
C GLY A 6 9.75 5.45 -0.19
N ILE A 7 10.15 4.25 -0.64
CA ILE A 7 9.67 3.65 -1.89
C ILE A 7 8.18 3.31 -1.77
N GLU A 8 7.77 2.72 -0.65
CA GLU A 8 6.37 2.37 -0.38
C GLU A 8 5.48 3.63 -0.33
N ALA A 9 5.93 4.72 0.29
CA ALA A 9 5.19 5.98 0.30
C ALA A 9 4.99 6.55 -1.13
N VAL A 10 6.01 6.46 -1.99
CA VAL A 10 5.90 6.86 -3.40
C VAL A 10 4.92 5.96 -4.15
N LEU A 11 4.97 4.64 -3.95
CA LEU A 11 4.03 3.70 -4.57
C LEU A 11 2.59 3.97 -4.10
N THR A 12 2.38 4.22 -2.81
CA THR A 12 1.06 4.63 -2.28
C THR A 12 0.57 5.90 -2.97
N LEU A 13 1.41 6.93 -3.08
CA LEU A 13 1.01 8.19 -3.73
C LEU A 13 0.71 8.01 -5.22
N LEU A 14 1.49 7.19 -5.93
CA LEU A 14 1.23 6.87 -7.34
C LEU A 14 -0.11 6.15 -7.53
N ALA A 15 -0.42 5.18 -6.67
CA ALA A 15 -1.71 4.49 -6.71
C ALA A 15 -2.88 5.47 -6.47
N LEU A 16 -2.75 6.36 -5.48
CA LEU A 16 -3.76 7.38 -5.19
C LEU A 16 -3.91 8.41 -6.32
N ASN A 17 -2.80 8.81 -6.96
CA ASN A 17 -2.83 9.74 -8.08
C ASN A 17 -3.51 9.13 -9.31
N ASN A 18 -3.27 7.84 -9.57
CA ASN A 18 -3.83 7.13 -10.72
C ASN A 18 -5.26 6.59 -10.44
N GLY A 19 -5.71 6.62 -9.19
CA GLY A 19 -7.01 6.09 -8.79
C GLY A 19 -7.12 4.57 -8.87
N GLU A 20 -6.00 3.85 -8.89
CA GLU A 20 -5.96 2.39 -8.99
C GLU A 20 -4.76 1.80 -8.25
N THR A 21 -4.87 0.54 -7.83
CA THR A 21 -3.76 -0.19 -7.22
C THR A 21 -3.68 -1.62 -7.75
N PHE A 22 -2.48 -2.19 -7.68
CA PHE A 22 -2.15 -3.52 -8.14
C PHE A 22 -1.99 -4.51 -6.98
N GLY A 23 -2.14 -5.78 -7.31
CA GLY A 23 -1.94 -6.91 -6.41
C GLY A 23 -0.55 -7.00 -5.78
N THR A 24 -0.49 -7.69 -4.65
CA THR A 24 0.77 -7.98 -3.96
C THR A 24 1.50 -9.12 -4.65
N ILE A 25 2.62 -8.83 -5.32
CA ILE A 25 3.42 -9.84 -6.03
C ILE A 25 3.82 -10.99 -5.10
N GLY A 26 3.56 -12.23 -5.53
CA GLY A 26 3.82 -13.45 -4.76
C GLY A 26 2.67 -13.87 -3.82
N CYS A 27 1.65 -13.02 -3.62
CA CYS A 27 0.44 -13.38 -2.89
C CYS A 27 -0.57 -14.07 -3.83
N ARG A 28 -0.55 -15.41 -3.87
CA ARG A 28 -1.49 -16.20 -4.69
C ARG A 28 -2.86 -16.41 -4.05
N THR A 29 -2.86 -16.60 -2.73
CA THR A 29 -4.06 -16.85 -1.94
C THR A 29 -3.90 -16.09 -0.64
N PRO A 30 -4.63 -14.98 -0.45
CA PRO A 30 -4.61 -14.24 0.81
C PRO A 30 -5.00 -15.13 1.98
N ASP A 31 -4.35 -14.94 3.14
CA ASP A 31 -4.73 -15.66 4.36
C ASP A 31 -6.11 -15.20 4.82
N SER A 32 -7.05 -16.14 4.94
CA SER A 32 -8.42 -15.87 5.38
C SER A 32 -8.52 -15.36 6.82
N ASN A 33 -7.48 -15.58 7.64
CA ASN A 33 -7.40 -15.07 9.01
C ASN A 33 -6.78 -13.67 9.08
N HIS A 34 -6.30 -13.12 7.96
CA HIS A 34 -5.77 -11.77 7.92
C HIS A 34 -6.91 -10.76 8.01
N GLY A 35 -6.85 -9.84 8.98
CA GLY A 35 -7.93 -8.87 9.24
C GLY A 35 -8.05 -7.74 8.20
N VAL A 36 -7.23 -7.76 7.15
CA VAL A 36 -7.19 -6.75 6.09
C VAL A 36 -7.28 -7.47 4.74
N ALA A 37 -8.06 -6.91 3.82
CA ALA A 37 -8.19 -7.42 2.46
C ALA A 37 -6.92 -7.16 1.65
N VAL A 38 -6.07 -8.17 1.51
CA VAL A 38 -4.88 -8.13 0.64
C VAL A 38 -5.27 -8.51 -0.78
N LEU A 39 -4.88 -7.69 -1.76
CA LEU A 39 -5.07 -8.00 -3.18
C LEU A 39 -4.05 -9.05 -3.65
N ALA A 40 -4.52 -10.11 -4.27
CA ALA A 40 -3.67 -11.17 -4.82
C ALA A 40 -2.88 -10.68 -6.05
N GLU A 41 -1.76 -11.33 -6.38
CA GLU A 41 -0.77 -10.85 -7.36
C GLU A 41 -1.31 -10.52 -8.76
N ASN A 42 -2.45 -11.12 -9.16
CA ASN A 42 -3.08 -10.91 -10.46
C ASN A 42 -4.33 -10.02 -10.40
N GLU A 43 -4.57 -9.37 -9.26
CA GLU A 43 -5.69 -8.46 -9.07
C GLU A 43 -5.28 -7.01 -9.32
N GLN A 44 -6.24 -6.21 -9.75
CA GLN A 44 -6.14 -4.77 -9.90
C GLN A 44 -7.51 -4.19 -9.54
N THR A 45 -7.52 -3.09 -8.80
CA THR A 45 -8.77 -2.46 -8.38
C THR A 45 -8.70 -0.94 -8.44
N ALA A 46 -9.82 -0.33 -8.76
CA ALA A 46 -10.01 1.11 -8.66
C ALA A 46 -10.13 1.51 -7.18
N LEU A 47 -9.51 2.63 -6.81
CA LEU A 47 -9.60 3.19 -5.47
C LEU A 47 -10.85 4.08 -5.37
N ILE A 48 -11.60 3.95 -4.27
CA ILE A 48 -12.85 4.69 -4.03
C ILE A 48 -12.58 6.06 -3.36
N GLY A 49 -11.31 6.46 -3.24
CA GLY A 49 -10.91 7.73 -2.61
C GLY A 49 -9.47 8.11 -2.93
N ARG A 50 -9.05 9.28 -2.45
CA ARG A 50 -7.72 9.85 -2.69
C ARG A 50 -6.79 9.83 -1.49
N THR A 51 -7.26 9.38 -0.33
CA THR A 51 -6.45 9.28 0.88
C THR A 51 -5.99 7.85 1.10
N GLY A 52 -4.69 7.66 1.37
CA GLY A 52 -4.11 6.36 1.69
C GLY A 52 -3.04 6.47 2.75
N MET A 53 -2.59 5.31 3.24
CA MET A 53 -1.62 5.19 4.34
C MET A 53 -0.43 4.35 3.89
N SER A 54 0.77 4.76 4.29
CA SER A 54 2.01 3.97 4.17
C SER A 54 2.61 3.77 5.56
N GLU A 55 2.81 2.51 5.94
CA GLU A 55 3.37 2.13 7.24
C GLU A 55 4.74 1.49 7.07
N SER A 56 5.66 1.78 8.00
CA SER A 56 6.97 1.15 8.07
C SER A 56 7.27 0.76 9.51
N LEU A 57 7.42 -0.54 9.74
CA LEU A 57 7.59 -1.16 11.06
C LEU A 57 8.95 -1.87 11.08
N ALA A 58 9.97 -1.21 11.64
CA ALA A 58 11.34 -1.69 11.65
C ALA A 58 11.67 -2.51 12.91
N PHE A 59 12.59 -3.46 12.78
CA PHE A 59 13.22 -4.11 13.92
C PHE A 59 13.82 -3.08 14.89
N GLY A 60 13.73 -3.35 16.19
CA GLY A 60 14.12 -2.40 17.23
C GLY A 60 13.02 -1.39 17.61
N GLY A 61 11.82 -1.50 17.03
CA GLY A 61 10.63 -0.76 17.44
C GLY A 61 10.47 0.61 16.78
N GLY A 62 11.21 0.89 15.71
CA GLY A 62 11.02 2.10 14.91
C GLY A 62 9.79 1.96 14.03
N ASN A 63 8.69 2.60 14.43
CA ASN A 63 7.41 2.56 13.72
C ASN A 63 7.08 3.95 13.17
N ALA A 64 6.66 4.02 11.91
CA ALA A 64 6.23 5.25 11.26
C ALA A 64 4.99 5.00 10.40
N ALA A 65 4.12 6.00 10.32
CA ALA A 65 2.95 6.02 9.47
C ALA A 65 2.83 7.38 8.76
N LEU A 66 2.53 7.35 7.47
CA LEU A 66 2.26 8.52 6.64
C LEU A 66 0.84 8.43 6.09
N ILE A 67 0.07 9.50 6.23
CA ILE A 67 -1.20 9.68 5.54
C ILE A 67 -0.95 10.61 4.35
N LEU A 68 -1.34 10.17 3.16
CA LEU A 68 -1.08 10.83 1.89
C LEU A 68 -2.40 11.08 1.18
N GLU A 69 -2.52 12.23 0.49
CA GLU A 69 -3.62 12.50 -0.43
C GLU A 69 -3.08 12.61 -1.87
N GLY A 70 -3.68 11.86 -2.80
CA GLY A 70 -3.39 11.95 -4.23
C GLY A 70 -4.05 13.17 -4.87
N SER A 71 -3.44 13.70 -5.94
CA SER A 71 -3.89 14.91 -6.64
C SER A 71 -5.18 14.72 -7.45
N GLY A 72 -5.55 13.47 -7.78
CA GLY A 72 -6.76 13.13 -8.54
C GLY A 72 -6.79 13.71 -9.96
N LEU A 73 -5.70 13.56 -10.71
CA LEU A 73 -5.60 13.98 -12.12
C LEU A 73 -6.31 13.02 -13.08
#